data_AF-A0A353W1J4-F1
#
_entry.id   AF-A0A353W1J4-F1
#
_cell.length_a   1.000
_cell.length_b   1.000
_cell.length_c   1.000
_cell.angle_alpha   90.00
_cell.angle_beta   90.00
_cell.angle_gamma   90.00
#
_symmetry.space_group_name_H-M   'P 1'
#
loop_
_entity.id
_entity.type
_entity.pdbx_description
1 polymer ?
#
loop_
_entity_poly.entity_id
_entity_poly.type
_entity_poly.pdbx_seq_one_letter_code
_entity_poly.pdbx_strand_id
1 'polypeptide(L)' 'HSVIFAGQDEIIEINHSALSKRVFAEGALKAAIYLNGKRPGLYDMNSMIKSN' A
#
# COMPACT_ATOMS: atom_id res chain seq x y z
N HIS A 1 -12.26 1.93 -1.60
CA HIS A 1 -12.13 2.98 -0.58
C HIS A 1 -11.98 4.30 -1.29
N SER A 2 -12.68 5.31 -0.81
CA SER A 2 -12.67 6.65 -1.40
C SER A 2 -12.46 7.64 -0.27
N VAL A 3 -11.63 8.64 -0.50
CA VAL A 3 -11.42 9.76 0.43
C VAL A 3 -11.64 11.03 -0.37
N ILE A 4 -12.57 11.85 0.11
CA ILE A 4 -12.96 13.09 -0.55
C ILE A 4 -12.48 14.26 0.31
N PHE A 5 -11.82 15.22 -0.32
CA PHE A 5 -11.49 16.53 0.22
C PHE A 5 -12.32 17.56 -0.55
N ALA A 6 -13.34 18.13 0.09
CA ALA A 6 -14.25 19.09 -0.53
C ALA A 6 -13.98 20.51 -0.01
N GLY A 7 -13.62 21.41 -0.91
CA GLY A 7 -13.52 22.84 -0.70
C GLY A 7 -14.78 23.58 -1.18
N GLN A 8 -14.76 24.90 -1.12
CA GLN A 8 -15.90 25.74 -1.51
C GLN A 8 -16.24 25.63 -3.00
N ASP A 9 -15.20 25.53 -3.85
CA ASP A 9 -15.35 25.52 -5.31
C ASP A 9 -14.64 24.32 -5.98
N GLU A 10 -14.09 23.39 -5.20
CA GLU A 10 -13.37 22.22 -5.72
C GLU A 10 -13.56 20.97 -4.88
N ILE A 11 -13.42 19.81 -5.51
CA ILE A 11 -13.37 18.51 -4.85
C ILE A 11 -12.18 17.73 -5.38
N ILE A 12 -11.34 17.25 -4.47
CA ILE A 12 -10.28 16.29 -4.76
C ILE A 12 -10.69 14.95 -4.15
N GLU A 13 -10.72 13.90 -4.97
CA GLU A 13 -11.03 12.55 -4.52
C GLU A 13 -9.87 11.59 -4.80
N ILE A 14 -9.50 10.82 -3.78
CA ILE A 14 -8.52 9.73 -3.87
C ILE A 14 -9.28 8.40 -3.77
N ASN A 15 -9.20 7.60 -4.84
CA ASN A 15 -9.92 6.34 -4.97
C ASN A 15 -8.97 5.13 -5.00
N HIS A 16 -9.29 4.11 -4.20
CA HIS A 16 -8.64 2.79 -4.23
C HIS A 16 -9.69 1.70 -4.46
N SER A 17 -9.62 1.06 -5.61
CA SER A 17 -10.52 -0.04 -6.00
C SER A 17 -9.73 -1.31 -6.25
N ALA A 18 -10.03 -2.37 -5.50
CA ALA A 18 -9.43 -3.69 -5.69
C ALA A 18 -10.43 -4.61 -6.40
N LEU A 19 -10.12 -4.99 -7.65
CA LEU A 19 -10.99 -5.85 -8.47
C LEU A 19 -10.92 -7.33 -8.06
N SER A 20 -9.89 -7.71 -7.29
CA SER A 20 -9.69 -9.07 -6.80
C SER A 20 -8.81 -9.05 -5.56
N LYS A 21 -8.95 -10.08 -4.72
CA LYS A 21 -8.06 -10.31 -3.57
C LYS A 21 -6.62 -10.66 -3.96
N ARG A 22 -6.39 -11.02 -5.24
CA ARG A 22 -5.06 -11.38 -5.76
C ARG A 22 -4.02 -10.29 -5.54
N VAL A 23 -4.41 -9.01 -5.62
CA VAL A 23 -3.49 -7.87 -5.42
C VAL A 23 -2.83 -7.89 -4.04
N PHE A 24 -3.57 -8.32 -3.01
CA PHE A 24 -3.04 -8.42 -1.64
C PHE A 24 -2.09 -9.61 -1.49
N ALA A 25 -2.41 -10.74 -2.13
CA ALA A 25 -1.55 -11.92 -2.13
C ALA A 25 -0.20 -11.65 -2.82
N GLU A 26 -0.21 -10.95 -3.96
CA GLU A 26 1.01 -10.54 -4.66
C GLU A 26 1.85 -9.57 -3.81
N GLY A 27 1.20 -8.63 -3.11
CA GLY A 27 1.87 -7.74 -2.15
C GLY A 27 2.53 -8.51 -1.01
N ALA A 28 1.86 -9.51 -0.45
CA ALA A 28 2.41 -10.36 0.62
C ALA A 28 3.61 -11.21 0.14
N LEU A 29 3.56 -11.74 -1.08
CA LEU A 29 4.69 -12.47 -1.68
C LEU A 29 5.90 -11.56 -1.87
N LYS A 30 5.70 -10.33 -2.37
CA LYS A 30 6.77 -9.33 -2.48
C LYS A 30 7.35 -8.97 -1.11
N ALA A 31 6.51 -8.81 -0.09
CA ALA A 31 6.96 -8.57 1.28
C ALA A 31 7.80 -9.72 1.83
N ALA A 32 7.41 -10.99 1.58
CA ALA A 32 8.18 -12.16 1.98
C ALA A 32 9.59 -12.17 1.34
N ILE A 33 9.68 -11.83 0.04
CA ILE A 33 10.96 -11.71 -0.66
C ILE A 33 11.80 -10.56 -0.07
N TYR A 34 11.18 -9.40 0.18
CA TYR A 34 11.85 -8.23 0.77
C TYR A 34 12.42 -8.51 2.16
N LEU A 35 11.73 -9.32 2.97
CA LEU A 35 12.14 -9.65 4.33
C LEU A 35 13.28 -10.67 4.38
N ASN A 36 13.53 -11.43 3.31
CA ASN A 36 14.58 -12.43 3.28
C ASN A 36 15.95 -11.81 3.56
N GLY A 37 16.62 -12.27 4.61
CA GLY A 37 17.93 -11.75 5.05
C GLY A 37 17.89 -10.43 5.83
N LYS A 38 16.71 -9.87 6.14
CA LYS A 38 16.62 -8.69 7.02
C LYS A 38 16.76 -9.08 8.49
N ARG A 39 17.26 -8.13 9.28
CA ARG A 39 17.36 -8.30 10.74
C ARG A 39 15.96 -8.39 11.36
N PRO A 40 15.80 -9.01 12.54
CA PRO A 40 14.54 -8.99 13.26
C PRO A 40 14.07 -7.55 13.53
N GLY A 41 12.80 -7.29 13.32
CA GLY A 41 12.17 -5.98 13.48
C GLY A 41 10.71 -6.00 13.05
N LEU A 42 9.99 -4.93 13.39
CA LEU A 42 8.62 -4.73 12.90
C LEU A 42 8.69 -3.97 11.57
N TYR A 43 8.14 -4.59 10.52
CA TYR A 43 8.11 -4.03 9.17
C TYR A 43 6.67 -3.83 8.72
N ASP A 44 6.47 -2.81 7.90
CA ASP A 44 5.20 -2.52 7.24
C ASP A 44 5.41 -2.42 5.72
N MET A 45 4.33 -2.21 4.97
CA MET A 45 4.43 -2.04 3.52
C MET A 45 5.21 -0.79 3.11
N ASN A 46 5.22 0.27 3.94
CA ASN A 46 6.01 1.48 3.69
C ASN A 46 7.52 1.18 3.71
N SER A 47 7.96 0.29 4.59
CA SER A 47 9.35 -0.15 4.71
C SER A 47 9.87 -0.76 3.39
N MET A 48 8.99 -1.43 2.65
CA MET A 48 9.29 -1.97 1.32
C MET A 48 9.19 -0.90 0.23
N ILE A 49 8.14 -0.07 0.23
CA ILE A 49 7.86 0.91 -0.83
C ILE A 49 8.90 2.05 -0.86
N LYS A 50 9.38 2.50 0.31
CA LYS A 50 10.37 3.59 0.44
C LYS A 50 11.83 3.15 0.20
N SER A 51 12.06 1.87 -0.09
CA SER A 51 13.41 1.32 -0.27
C SER A 51 14.03 1.58 -1.65
N ASN A 52 13.45 2.48 -2.45
CA ASN A 52 13.96 2.93 -3.75
C ASN A 52 14.55 4.33 -3.65
#